data_AF-A0A2T0SJ14-F1
#
_entry.id   AF-A0A2T0SJ14-F1
#
_cell.length_a   1.000
_cell.length_b   1.000
_cell.length_c   1.000
_cell.angle_alpha   90.00
_cell.angle_beta   90.00
_cell.angle_gamma   90.00
#
_symmetry.space_group_name_H-M   'P 1'
#
loop_
_entity.id
_entity.type
_entity.pdbx_description
1 polymer ?
#
loop_
_entity_poly.entity_id
_entity_poly.type
_entity_poly.pdbx_seq_one_letter_code
_entity_poly.pdbx_strand_id
1 'polypeptide(L)'
;MSQRSVFRSIVVSAVVLTVLGGSLPARAGARTAERPPVVTVGDAGVPPEVLAAARDLAARTRANAGPVRLTGGGARALDLPPINCLSQAQFPHASTQGMPGSVDGKAVTSCSAPVNQLQAQASLYEFVSGYGFLFSGRGALQYQMGSAGPVTSVAFAVCVGSPRYYVTTGYHFIVAPPYYSPPTVTVNTQTPVVTVSC
;
A
#
# COMPACT_ATOMS: atom_id res chain seq x y z
N MET A 1 65.22 2.36 -14.15
CA MET A 1 64.74 3.44 -15.06
C MET A 1 63.33 3.79 -14.59
N SER A 2 63.09 4.83 -13.77
CA SER A 2 63.16 6.29 -14.05
C SER A 2 62.22 6.65 -15.21
N GLN A 3 61.20 7.53 -15.15
CA GLN A 3 61.00 8.81 -14.45
C GLN A 3 59.47 9.10 -14.32
N ARG A 4 58.98 9.68 -13.20
CA ARG A 4 58.66 11.12 -12.92
C ARG A 4 57.58 11.71 -13.86
N SER A 5 56.56 12.46 -13.42
CA SER A 5 56.59 13.70 -12.61
C SER A 5 55.16 14.04 -12.15
N VAL A 6 54.87 14.35 -10.87
CA VAL A 6 55.05 15.64 -10.14
C VAL A 6 53.95 16.67 -10.47
N PHE A 7 53.19 17.13 -9.45
CA PHE A 7 53.08 18.52 -8.97
C PHE A 7 52.14 18.55 -7.72
N ARG A 8 52.71 18.59 -6.51
CA ARG A 8 52.88 19.75 -5.59
C ARG A 8 51.54 20.24 -4.98
N SER A 9 51.29 19.95 -3.70
CA SER A 9 51.75 20.68 -2.49
C SER A 9 51.05 22.02 -2.28
N ILE A 10 50.37 22.18 -1.14
CA ILE A 10 50.69 23.21 -0.13
C ILE A 10 50.24 22.69 1.25
N VAL A 11 51.16 22.88 2.18
CA VAL A 11 51.19 22.55 3.61
C VAL A 11 50.49 23.66 4.41
N VAL A 12 50.05 23.39 5.65
CA VAL A 12 50.32 24.22 6.85
C VAL A 12 49.70 23.55 8.08
N SER A 13 50.58 23.08 8.97
CA SER A 13 50.36 22.78 10.39
C SER A 13 49.93 24.06 11.13
N ALA A 14 49.37 24.11 12.34
CA ALA A 14 49.20 23.23 13.47
C ALA A 14 48.11 23.89 14.35
N VAL A 15 47.66 23.18 15.38
CA VAL A 15 47.63 23.61 16.80
C VAL A 15 46.61 22.72 17.51
N VAL A 16 47.14 21.79 18.30
CA VAL A 16 46.38 21.10 19.35
C VAL A 16 46.28 22.09 20.51
N LEU A 17 45.05 22.52 20.81
CA LEU A 17 44.71 23.17 22.07
C LEU A 17 43.61 22.33 22.72
N THR A 18 43.98 21.48 23.65
CA THR A 18 43.05 20.94 24.64
C THR A 18 43.25 21.73 25.93
N VAL A 19 42.15 22.17 26.53
CA VAL A 19 41.71 21.77 27.89
C VAL A 19 40.78 22.83 28.53
N LEU A 20 39.67 22.31 29.09
CA LEU A 20 38.77 22.82 30.15
C LEU A 20 37.64 23.82 29.85
N GLY A 21 36.40 23.30 29.99
CA GLY A 21 35.39 23.87 30.88
C GLY A 21 34.33 24.78 30.25
N GLY A 22 33.06 24.36 30.30
CA GLY A 22 31.94 25.29 30.11
C GLY A 22 30.69 24.63 29.53
N SER A 23 29.62 24.65 30.31
CA SER A 23 28.27 24.15 30.05
C SER A 23 27.64 24.63 28.73
N LEU A 24 26.87 23.73 28.12
CA LEU A 24 25.97 23.95 26.97
C LEU A 24 25.07 25.18 27.18
N PRO A 25 24.73 25.89 26.09
CA PRO A 25 23.42 25.64 25.51
C PRO A 25 23.51 25.39 24.00
N ALA A 26 23.13 24.17 23.59
CA ALA A 26 22.83 23.88 22.20
C ALA A 26 21.54 24.63 21.83
N ARG A 27 21.68 25.76 21.14
CA ARG A 27 20.56 26.43 20.46
C ARG A 27 20.25 25.58 19.21
N ALA A 28 19.48 24.52 19.41
CA ALA A 28 18.88 23.76 18.34
C ALA A 28 17.91 24.69 17.60
N GLY A 29 18.27 25.09 16.38
CA GLY A 29 17.30 25.61 15.43
C GLY A 29 16.27 24.53 15.18
N ALA A 30 15.10 24.68 15.81
CA ALA A 30 13.95 23.83 15.56
C ALA A 30 13.58 23.98 14.08
N ARG A 31 14.02 23.03 13.26
CA ARG A 31 13.34 22.73 12.01
C ARG A 31 11.93 22.37 12.43
N THR A 32 10.97 23.19 12.04
CA THR A 32 9.55 22.87 12.08
C THR A 32 9.43 21.51 11.41
N ALA A 33 9.21 20.46 12.19
CA ALA A 33 8.83 19.17 11.65
C ALA A 33 7.46 19.41 11.02
N GLU A 34 7.46 19.56 9.70
CA GLU A 34 6.25 19.61 8.90
C GLU A 34 5.43 18.40 9.29
N ARG A 35 4.28 18.66 9.92
CA ARG A 35 3.38 17.63 10.42
C ARG A 35 3.04 16.74 9.23
N PRO A 36 3.30 15.42 9.27
CA PRO A 36 2.89 14.54 8.18
C PRO A 36 1.39 14.74 7.95
N PRO A 37 0.92 14.78 6.68
CA PRO A 37 -0.46 15.09 6.36
C PRO A 37 -1.41 14.22 7.18
N VAL A 38 -2.32 14.88 7.88
CA VAL A 38 -3.33 14.22 8.71
C VAL A 38 -4.36 13.59 7.78
N VAL A 39 -4.37 12.26 7.70
CA VAL A 39 -5.43 11.51 7.01
C VAL A 39 -6.69 11.63 7.85
N THR A 40 -7.68 12.40 7.37
CA THR A 40 -9.01 12.41 7.97
C THR A 40 -9.84 11.34 7.29
N VAL A 41 -9.82 10.11 7.83
CA VAL A 41 -10.72 9.03 7.39
C VAL A 41 -12.06 9.25 8.06
N GLY A 42 -13.03 9.81 7.34
CA GLY A 42 -14.39 9.96 7.84
C GLY A 42 -15.38 10.17 6.70
N ASP A 43 -16.49 9.43 6.74
CA ASP A 43 -17.63 9.62 5.83
C ASP A 43 -18.32 10.98 6.06
N ALA A 44 -18.05 11.62 7.20
CA ALA A 44 -18.54 12.95 7.54
C ALA A 44 -17.88 14.02 6.65
N GLY A 45 -18.64 14.56 5.71
CA GLY A 45 -18.19 15.62 4.81
C GLY A 45 -17.84 15.17 3.39
N VAL A 46 -18.01 13.87 3.06
CA VAL A 46 -17.91 13.41 1.67
C VAL A 46 -19.17 13.82 0.90
N PRO A 47 -19.07 14.54 -0.23
CA PRO A 47 -20.23 14.95 -1.00
C PRO A 47 -21.07 13.76 -1.52
N PRO A 48 -22.41 13.89 -1.59
CA PRO A 48 -23.30 12.81 -2.03
C PRO A 48 -22.96 12.24 -3.42
N GLU A 49 -22.52 13.08 -4.35
CA GLU A 49 -22.11 12.68 -5.69
C GLU A 49 -20.87 11.78 -5.68
N VAL A 50 -19.95 12.02 -4.74
CA VAL A 50 -18.76 11.18 -4.55
C VAL A 50 -19.17 9.82 -4.00
N LEU A 51 -20.07 9.79 -3.02
CA LEU A 51 -20.61 8.54 -2.46
C LEU A 51 -21.36 7.73 -3.52
N ALA A 52 -22.14 8.39 -4.38
CA ALA A 52 -22.85 7.74 -5.48
C ALA A 52 -21.87 7.14 -6.50
N ALA A 53 -20.85 7.90 -6.91
CA ALA A 53 -19.82 7.41 -7.83
C ALA A 53 -19.01 6.24 -7.25
N ALA A 54 -18.76 6.23 -5.93
CA ALA A 54 -18.06 5.13 -5.26
C ALA A 54 -18.88 3.82 -5.28
N ARG A 55 -20.20 3.91 -5.11
CA ARG A 55 -21.12 2.75 -5.21
C ARG A 55 -21.19 2.20 -6.64
N ASP A 56 -21.23 3.09 -7.61
CA ASP A 56 -21.22 2.75 -9.03
C ASP A 56 -19.89 2.09 -9.45
N LEU A 57 -18.75 2.58 -8.94
CA LEU A 57 -17.46 1.89 -9.08
C LEU A 57 -17.48 0.49 -8.45
N ALA A 58 -18.05 0.35 -7.25
CA ALA A 58 -18.14 -0.96 -6.56
C ALA A 58 -18.97 -1.95 -7.38
N ALA A 59 -20.06 -1.50 -7.99
CA ALA A 59 -20.89 -2.32 -8.86
C ALA A 59 -20.12 -2.78 -10.11
N ARG A 60 -19.40 -1.86 -10.78
CA ARG A 60 -18.59 -2.20 -11.98
C ARG A 60 -17.44 -3.15 -11.68
N THR A 61 -16.77 -2.96 -10.55
CA THR A 61 -15.65 -3.81 -10.10
C THR A 61 -16.12 -5.10 -9.45
N ARG A 62 -17.44 -5.28 -9.30
CA ARG A 62 -18.08 -6.42 -8.62
C ARG A 62 -17.46 -6.65 -7.24
N ALA A 63 -17.24 -5.56 -6.49
CA ALA A 63 -16.68 -5.63 -5.16
C ALA A 63 -17.55 -6.53 -4.28
N ASN A 64 -16.98 -7.66 -3.86
CA ASN A 64 -17.62 -8.74 -3.13
C ASN A 64 -16.72 -9.14 -1.95
N ALA A 65 -16.46 -8.18 -1.08
CA ALA A 65 -15.61 -8.39 0.09
C ALA A 65 -16.25 -9.40 1.05
N GLY A 66 -15.44 -10.35 1.52
CA GLY A 66 -15.84 -11.34 2.52
C GLY A 66 -14.75 -12.38 2.75
N PRO A 67 -14.74 -13.05 3.91
CA PRO A 67 -13.86 -14.17 4.13
C PRO A 67 -14.24 -15.29 3.14
N VAL A 68 -13.23 -15.85 2.49
CA VAL A 68 -13.36 -17.02 1.64
C VAL A 68 -13.05 -18.24 2.48
N ARG A 69 -13.94 -19.23 2.46
CA ARG A 69 -13.71 -20.50 3.14
C ARG A 69 -13.59 -21.61 2.12
N LEU A 70 -12.42 -22.25 2.09
CA LEU A 70 -12.17 -23.46 1.33
C LEU A 70 -12.44 -24.66 2.25
N THR A 71 -13.18 -25.65 1.75
CA THR A 71 -13.57 -26.84 2.52
C THR A 71 -13.11 -28.09 1.79
N GLY A 72 -12.86 -29.19 2.51
CA GLY A 72 -12.60 -30.47 1.87
C GLY A 72 -13.76 -30.86 0.96
N GLY A 73 -13.45 -31.32 -0.24
CA GLY A 73 -14.40 -31.79 -1.24
C GLY A 73 -14.46 -33.32 -1.33
N GLY A 74 -15.61 -33.83 -1.76
CA GLY A 74 -15.82 -35.27 -2.00
C GLY A 74 -15.63 -36.11 -0.74
N ALA A 75 -15.06 -37.31 -0.89
CA ALA A 75 -14.89 -38.27 0.20
C ALA A 75 -13.93 -37.81 1.32
N ARG A 76 -13.13 -36.74 1.10
CA ARG A 76 -12.19 -36.19 2.09
C ARG A 76 -12.73 -34.95 2.82
N ALA A 77 -14.00 -34.62 2.64
CA ALA A 77 -14.61 -33.43 3.23
C ALA A 77 -14.52 -33.36 4.76
N LEU A 78 -14.53 -34.52 5.42
CA LEU A 78 -14.46 -34.62 6.89
C LEU A 78 -13.02 -34.64 7.43
N ASP A 79 -12.03 -34.93 6.57
CA ASP A 79 -10.64 -35.12 6.99
C ASP A 79 -9.77 -33.86 6.81
N LEU A 80 -10.26 -32.87 6.05
CA LEU A 80 -9.49 -31.67 5.71
C LEU A 80 -10.00 -30.46 6.52
N PRO A 81 -9.15 -29.83 7.36
CA PRO A 81 -9.54 -28.63 8.08
C PRO A 81 -9.81 -27.49 7.08
N PRO A 82 -10.82 -26.63 7.33
CA PRO A 82 -11.12 -25.54 6.41
C PRO A 82 -9.97 -24.53 6.33
N ILE A 83 -9.69 -24.03 5.13
CA ILE A 83 -8.74 -22.93 4.92
C ILE A 83 -9.54 -21.65 4.78
N ASN A 84 -9.35 -20.73 5.72
CA ASN A 84 -9.99 -19.42 5.70
C ASN A 84 -9.03 -18.40 5.09
N CYS A 85 -9.47 -17.70 4.06
CA CYS A 85 -8.71 -16.67 3.39
C CYS A 85 -9.38 -15.31 3.54
N LEU A 86 -8.57 -14.30 3.84
CA LEU A 86 -8.98 -12.90 3.94
C LEU A 86 -8.38 -12.13 2.77
N SER A 87 -9.25 -11.42 2.06
CA SER A 87 -8.89 -10.49 0.99
C SER A 87 -9.39 -9.11 1.38
N GLN A 88 -8.53 -8.11 1.30
CA GLN A 88 -8.88 -6.73 1.66
C GLN A 88 -8.16 -5.70 0.80
N ALA A 89 -8.85 -4.60 0.51
CA ALA A 89 -8.23 -3.36 0.08
C ALA A 89 -8.02 -2.48 1.33
N GLN A 90 -6.89 -1.78 1.40
CA GLN A 90 -6.59 -0.82 2.46
C GLN A 90 -6.87 0.59 1.97
N PHE A 91 -7.29 1.44 2.90
CA PHE A 91 -7.61 2.83 2.61
C PHE A 91 -6.45 3.55 1.91
N PRO A 92 -6.75 4.31 0.84
CA PRO A 92 -5.83 5.30 0.30
C PRO A 92 -5.27 6.19 1.41
N HIS A 93 -3.95 6.41 1.42
CA HIS A 93 -3.29 7.32 2.34
C HIS A 93 -2.13 8.01 1.63
N ALA A 94 -1.75 9.20 2.12
CA ALA A 94 -0.54 9.85 1.62
C ALA A 94 0.67 8.93 1.84
N SER A 95 1.47 8.74 0.80
CA SER A 95 2.63 7.86 0.86
C SER A 95 3.64 8.40 1.87
N THR A 96 3.97 7.58 2.86
CA THR A 96 5.04 7.89 3.83
C THR A 96 6.36 7.22 3.46
N GLN A 97 6.36 6.35 2.46
CA GLN A 97 7.49 5.50 2.10
C GLN A 97 7.51 5.30 0.58
N GLY A 98 8.19 6.19 -0.14
CA GLY A 98 8.49 5.96 -1.56
C GLY A 98 8.51 7.22 -2.40
N MET A 99 7.45 8.02 -2.35
CA MET A 99 7.35 9.21 -3.20
C MET A 99 6.55 10.33 -2.50
N PRO A 100 7.21 11.39 -2.00
CA PRO A 100 6.52 12.58 -1.51
C PRO A 100 5.54 13.11 -2.58
N GLY A 101 4.35 13.55 -2.18
CA GLY A 101 3.31 13.98 -3.12
C GLY A 101 2.64 12.83 -3.87
N SER A 102 2.44 11.69 -3.22
CA SER A 102 1.68 10.56 -3.78
C SER A 102 0.72 9.95 -2.77
N VAL A 103 -0.27 9.21 -3.28
CA VAL A 103 -1.23 8.43 -2.51
C VAL A 103 -1.03 6.96 -2.79
N ASP A 104 -0.98 6.16 -1.73
CA ASP A 104 -0.85 4.72 -1.77
C ASP A 104 -2.17 4.04 -1.47
N GLY A 105 -2.56 3.09 -2.32
CA GLY A 105 -3.62 2.12 -2.07
C GLY A 105 -3.05 0.71 -2.06
N LYS A 106 -3.52 -0.17 -1.16
CA LYS A 106 -2.99 -1.54 -1.05
C LYS A 106 -4.08 -2.60 -1.16
N ALA A 107 -3.73 -3.76 -1.71
CA ALA A 107 -4.56 -4.95 -1.72
C ALA A 107 -3.77 -6.09 -1.08
N VAL A 108 -4.36 -6.76 -0.10
CA VAL A 108 -3.71 -7.81 0.70
C VAL A 108 -4.58 -9.08 0.68
N THR A 109 -3.93 -10.22 0.42
CA THR A 109 -4.53 -11.55 0.54
C THR A 109 -3.72 -12.40 1.49
N SER A 110 -4.37 -13.07 2.45
CA SER A 110 -3.75 -14.09 3.30
C SER A 110 -4.72 -15.24 3.57
N CYS A 111 -4.20 -16.41 3.94
CA CYS A 111 -4.97 -17.60 4.30
C CYS A 111 -4.46 -18.20 5.62
N SER A 112 -5.29 -19.01 6.27
CA SER A 112 -4.93 -19.72 7.51
C SER A 112 -3.98 -20.91 7.29
N ALA A 113 -3.80 -21.35 6.03
CA ALA A 113 -2.90 -22.42 5.64
C ALA A 113 -2.37 -22.16 4.22
N PRO A 114 -1.25 -22.80 3.83
CA PRO A 114 -0.73 -22.68 2.48
C PRO A 114 -1.73 -23.13 1.42
N VAL A 115 -1.83 -22.34 0.34
CA VAL A 115 -2.60 -22.69 -0.86
C VAL A 115 -1.67 -22.76 -2.07
N ASN A 116 -2.13 -23.35 -3.17
CA ASN A 116 -1.29 -23.55 -4.35
C ASN A 116 -0.80 -22.22 -4.92
N GLN A 117 -1.67 -21.21 -4.96
CA GLN A 117 -1.35 -19.89 -5.46
C GLN A 117 -2.19 -18.82 -4.76
N LEU A 118 -1.53 -17.74 -4.35
CA LEU A 118 -2.14 -16.51 -3.89
C LEU A 118 -1.73 -15.36 -4.80
N GLN A 119 -2.67 -14.51 -5.17
CA GLN A 119 -2.42 -13.27 -5.87
C GLN A 119 -3.15 -12.09 -5.25
N ALA A 120 -2.55 -10.91 -5.37
CA ALA A 120 -3.17 -9.64 -5.08
C ALA A 120 -2.71 -8.59 -6.12
N GLN A 121 -3.63 -7.72 -6.55
CA GLN A 121 -3.33 -6.54 -7.32
C GLN A 121 -4.17 -5.36 -6.83
N ALA A 122 -3.52 -4.29 -6.42
CA ALA A 122 -4.20 -3.04 -6.07
C ALA A 122 -4.44 -2.20 -7.33
N SER A 123 -5.57 -1.49 -7.36
CA SER A 123 -5.80 -0.37 -8.26
C SER A 123 -6.34 0.80 -7.45
N LEU A 124 -5.91 2.01 -7.80
CA LEU A 124 -6.30 3.25 -7.18
C LEU A 124 -7.18 4.04 -8.16
N TYR A 125 -8.22 4.64 -7.63
CA TYR A 125 -9.14 5.49 -8.37
C TYR A 125 -9.28 6.84 -7.67
N GLU A 126 -9.35 7.90 -8.47
CA GLU A 126 -9.54 9.27 -8.02
C GLU A 126 -10.88 9.80 -8.54
N PHE A 127 -11.63 10.49 -7.70
CA PHE A 127 -12.86 11.17 -8.12
C PHE A 127 -12.54 12.45 -8.90
N VAL A 128 -13.11 12.55 -10.10
CA VAL A 128 -13.08 13.76 -10.93
C VAL A 128 -14.50 14.26 -11.15
N SER A 129 -14.77 15.50 -10.76
CA SER A 129 -16.10 16.11 -10.89
C SER A 129 -16.59 16.06 -12.35
N GLY A 130 -17.84 15.63 -12.55
CA GLY A 130 -18.44 15.41 -13.87
C GLY A 130 -18.12 14.06 -14.53
N TYR A 131 -17.08 13.34 -14.09
CA TYR A 131 -16.66 12.06 -14.67
C TYR A 131 -16.75 10.87 -13.71
N GLY A 132 -16.80 11.10 -12.40
CA GLY A 132 -16.81 10.06 -11.37
C GLY A 132 -15.40 9.55 -11.05
N PHE A 133 -15.29 8.30 -10.59
CA PHE A 133 -14.00 7.69 -10.27
C PHE A 133 -13.26 7.24 -11.52
N LEU A 134 -12.11 7.87 -11.78
CA LEU A 134 -11.19 7.53 -12.85
C LEU A 134 -10.00 6.73 -12.30
N PHE A 135 -9.51 5.79 -13.11
CA PHE A 135 -8.35 5.00 -12.77
C PHE A 135 -7.09 5.88 -12.71
N SER A 136 -6.39 5.88 -11.57
CA SER A 136 -5.22 6.73 -11.33
C SER A 136 -3.91 5.95 -11.21
N GLY A 137 -3.96 4.68 -10.81
CA GLY A 137 -2.77 3.85 -10.70
C GLY A 137 -3.07 2.37 -10.48
N ARG A 138 -2.15 1.50 -10.89
CA ARG A 138 -2.21 0.04 -10.66
C ARG A 138 -0.90 -0.46 -10.09
N GLY A 139 -1.01 -1.26 -9.05
CA GLY A 139 0.12 -1.99 -8.49
C GLY A 139 0.53 -3.16 -9.36
N ALA A 140 1.77 -3.60 -9.20
CA ALA A 140 2.21 -4.87 -9.78
C ALA A 140 1.32 -6.02 -9.29
N LEU A 141 1.05 -6.99 -10.16
CA LEU A 141 0.43 -8.24 -9.74
C LEU A 141 1.44 -9.00 -8.87
N GLN A 142 1.12 -9.13 -7.59
CA GLN A 142 1.95 -9.85 -6.64
C GLN A 142 1.40 -11.26 -6.48
N TYR A 143 2.27 -12.25 -6.43
CA TYR A 143 1.86 -13.63 -6.26
C TYR A 143 2.86 -14.45 -5.46
N GLN A 144 2.37 -15.49 -4.80
CA GLN A 144 3.17 -16.50 -4.12
C GLN A 144 2.58 -17.88 -4.38
N MET A 145 3.46 -18.87 -4.54
CA MET A 145 3.09 -20.28 -4.71
C MET A 145 3.30 -21.03 -3.40
N GLY A 146 2.40 -21.95 -3.05
CA GLY A 146 2.55 -22.80 -1.85
C GLY A 146 2.66 -22.02 -0.54
N SER A 147 2.00 -20.86 -0.45
CA SER A 147 2.13 -19.92 0.68
C SER A 147 0.78 -19.60 1.30
N ALA A 148 0.79 -19.26 2.58
CA ALA A 148 -0.37 -18.71 3.31
C ALA A 148 -0.45 -17.18 3.19
N GLY A 149 0.55 -16.53 2.57
CA GLY A 149 0.66 -15.07 2.48
C GLY A 149 1.25 -14.44 3.75
N PRO A 150 1.11 -13.11 3.93
CA PRO A 150 0.34 -12.21 3.09
C PRO A 150 1.01 -11.93 1.73
N VAL A 151 0.18 -11.83 0.70
CA VAL A 151 0.56 -11.27 -0.61
C VAL A 151 -0.01 -9.86 -0.68
N THR A 152 0.85 -8.85 -0.83
CA THR A 152 0.46 -7.44 -0.81
C THR A 152 0.88 -6.76 -2.10
N SER A 153 -0.06 -6.14 -2.80
CA SER A 153 0.19 -5.23 -3.93
C SER A 153 -0.11 -3.79 -3.51
N VAL A 154 0.70 -2.86 -4.02
CA VAL A 154 0.58 -1.41 -3.75
C VAL A 154 0.43 -0.68 -5.08
N ALA A 155 -0.64 0.11 -5.20
CA ALA A 155 -0.86 1.06 -6.28
C ALA A 155 -0.54 2.46 -5.78
N PHE A 156 0.07 3.28 -6.62
CA PHE A 156 0.40 4.66 -6.31
C PHE A 156 -0.20 5.59 -7.37
N ALA A 157 -0.56 6.80 -6.97
CA ALA A 157 -0.87 7.90 -7.88
C ALA A 157 -0.26 9.20 -7.35
N VAL A 158 0.12 10.08 -8.27
CA VAL A 158 0.62 11.41 -7.93
C VAL A 158 -0.52 12.24 -7.35
N CYS A 159 -0.24 12.93 -6.25
CA CYS A 159 -1.19 13.74 -5.50
C CYS A 159 -0.54 15.08 -5.21
N VAL A 160 -1.14 16.14 -5.78
CA VAL A 160 -0.60 17.49 -5.67
C VAL A 160 -1.74 18.44 -5.36
N GLY A 161 -1.64 19.11 -4.21
CA GLY A 161 -2.36 20.34 -3.92
C GLY A 161 -3.59 20.12 -3.03
N SER A 162 -4.77 20.27 -3.61
CA SER A 162 -6.01 20.24 -2.83
C SER A 162 -6.42 18.82 -2.42
N PRO A 163 -7.18 18.66 -1.31
CA PRO A 163 -7.73 17.37 -0.92
C PRO A 163 -8.54 16.74 -2.05
N ARG A 164 -8.31 15.45 -2.31
CA ARG A 164 -8.98 14.66 -3.35
C ARG A 164 -9.59 13.40 -2.76
N TYR A 165 -10.64 12.88 -3.41
CA TYR A 165 -11.32 11.67 -2.97
C TYR A 165 -10.78 10.46 -3.69
N TYR A 166 -10.39 9.43 -2.94
CA TYR A 166 -9.79 8.22 -3.47
C TYR A 166 -10.54 6.98 -3.01
N VAL A 167 -10.46 5.95 -3.86
CA VAL A 167 -10.90 4.59 -3.55
C VAL A 167 -9.80 3.62 -3.97
N THR A 168 -9.49 2.66 -3.13
CA THR A 168 -8.65 1.51 -3.52
C THR A 168 -9.55 0.33 -3.83
N THR A 169 -9.28 -0.34 -4.94
CA THR A 169 -9.85 -1.65 -5.26
C THR A 169 -8.76 -2.72 -5.24
N GLY A 170 -9.07 -3.91 -4.75
CA GLY A 170 -8.19 -5.07 -4.81
C GLY A 170 -8.76 -6.16 -5.70
N TYR A 171 -7.94 -6.71 -6.59
CA TYR A 171 -8.19 -7.99 -7.26
C TYR A 171 -7.41 -9.07 -6.52
N HIS A 172 -8.08 -10.16 -6.17
CA HIS A 172 -7.50 -11.27 -5.42
C HIS A 172 -7.83 -12.58 -6.11
N PHE A 173 -6.83 -13.45 -6.24
CA PHE A 173 -7.00 -14.76 -6.85
C PHE A 173 -6.34 -15.84 -5.98
N ILE A 174 -7.09 -16.90 -5.70
CA ILE A 174 -6.70 -17.98 -4.80
C ILE A 174 -6.90 -19.30 -5.54
N VAL A 175 -5.87 -20.13 -5.58
CA VAL A 175 -5.96 -21.51 -6.07
C VAL A 175 -5.81 -22.45 -4.88
N ALA A 176 -6.87 -23.20 -4.59
CA ALA A 176 -6.90 -24.11 -3.47
C ALA A 176 -5.96 -25.31 -3.68
N PRO A 177 -5.46 -25.96 -2.61
CA PRO A 177 -4.81 -27.26 -2.70
C PRO A 177 -5.74 -28.32 -3.30
N PRO A 178 -5.20 -29.48 -3.76
CA PRO A 178 -6.03 -30.61 -4.17
C PRO A 178 -7.04 -30.99 -3.08
N TYR A 179 -8.20 -31.47 -3.51
CA TYR A 179 -9.31 -31.89 -2.64
C TYR A 179 -10.01 -30.78 -1.84
N TYR A 180 -9.71 -29.50 -2.09
CA TYR A 180 -10.50 -28.40 -1.54
C TYR A 180 -11.51 -27.86 -2.58
N SER A 181 -12.64 -27.34 -2.07
CA SER A 181 -13.68 -26.69 -2.85
C SER A 181 -14.02 -25.32 -2.26
N PRO A 182 -14.21 -24.28 -3.11
CA PRO A 182 -13.98 -24.29 -4.57
C PRO A 182 -12.48 -24.39 -4.92
N PRO A 183 -12.12 -24.89 -6.13
CA PRO A 183 -10.72 -25.05 -6.55
C PRO A 183 -10.03 -23.72 -6.83
N THR A 184 -10.80 -22.70 -7.26
CA THR A 184 -10.33 -21.34 -7.48
C THR A 184 -11.33 -20.35 -6.93
N VAL A 185 -10.82 -19.22 -6.44
CA VAL A 185 -11.65 -18.12 -5.96
C VAL A 185 -11.08 -16.81 -6.47
N THR A 186 -11.96 -15.98 -7.01
CA THR A 186 -11.68 -14.57 -7.30
C THR A 186 -12.50 -13.71 -6.36
N VAL A 187 -11.83 -12.77 -5.69
CA VAL A 187 -12.47 -11.77 -4.85
C VAL A 187 -12.06 -10.40 -5.36
N ASN A 188 -13.02 -9.49 -5.46
CA ASN A 188 -12.76 -8.08 -5.66
C ASN A 188 -13.12 -7.34 -4.38
N THR A 189 -12.26 -6.46 -3.92
CA THR A 189 -12.49 -5.63 -2.75
C THR A 189 -12.48 -4.16 -3.13
N GLN A 190 -13.20 -3.34 -2.38
CA GLN A 190 -13.17 -1.90 -2.53
C GLN A 190 -13.24 -1.27 -1.14
N THR A 191 -12.43 -0.24 -0.92
CA THR A 191 -12.53 0.58 0.30
C THR A 191 -13.73 1.51 0.22
N PRO A 192 -14.28 1.96 1.36
CA PRO A 192 -14.99 3.22 1.39
C PRO A 192 -14.14 4.35 0.79
N VAL A 193 -14.82 5.38 0.30
CA VAL A 193 -14.15 6.58 -0.20
C VAL A 193 -13.52 7.35 0.96
N VAL A 194 -12.33 7.87 0.73
CA VAL A 194 -11.63 8.72 1.71
C VAL A 194 -11.09 9.96 1.04
N THR A 195 -11.02 11.05 1.80
CA THR A 195 -10.32 12.26 1.37
C THR A 195 -8.86 12.15 1.77
N VAL A 196 -7.97 12.32 0.79
CA VAL A 196 -6.52 12.34 1.04
C VAL A 196 -5.97 13.70 0.63
N SER A 197 -5.07 14.23 1.45
CA SER A 197 -4.36 15.49 1.21
C SER A 197 -2.86 15.21 1.12
N CYS A 198 -2.25 15.75 0.07
CA CYS A 198 -0.83 15.81 -0.19
C CYS A 198 -0.56 17.21 -0.78
#